data_AF-A0A0C3GTQ1-F1
#
_entry.id   AF-A0A0C3GTQ1-F1
#
_cell.length_a   1.000
_cell.length_b   1.000
_cell.length_c   1.000
_cell.angle_alpha   90.00
_cell.angle_beta   90.00
_cell.angle_gamma   90.00
#
_symmetry.space_group_name_H-M   'P 1'
#
loop_
_entity.id
_entity.type
_entity.pdbx_description
1 polymer ?
#
loop_
_entity_poly.entity_id
_entity_poly.type
_entity_poly.pdbx_seq_one_letter_code
_entity_poly.pdbx_strand_id
1 'polypeptide(L)'
;KTATLLEIAHQNSDERNIFFVHAHDAASLHQAYLHIAKCIGPEYLPKKYRGQDLRGIWSNESPEDKVGKFKLGPAKSPGPYKFWLKDPENANALFLLDDMDGIQLLEHREATFPDEAETILYTTRYPVFHKDSNRSGQNIRLSGMDEDDTVKLMENVRSHERDDYDKNADLYDRATLIKIVKVVQGHPLAASNAVKYIIRASRISFRSYTAECRFVDMLNSDRYEDRFHFLDYGPDSPSIMETFKVSQERLPKPNTQALAMTNFLSMIETESEEDFDFRDFFFEHSCPVPPKEFPDHELLASGSFQLNELFSELEKVSFGERAQTSKPFQFHPLWLECTRHSMGPNGRVRYARQILLVCYHIIIVDHGNINITLDCDDSFLPHVKKCLSICKSFRIGLDDLKLCGKVLKAFRDFQLTD
;
A
#
# COMPACT_ATOMS: atom_id res chain seq x y z
N LYS A 1 8.99 4.87 4.68
CA LYS A 1 9.95 4.68 3.56
C LYS A 1 10.45 6.02 3.03
N THR A 2 9.68 6.76 2.25
CA THR A 2 10.09 8.09 1.74
C THR A 2 10.55 9.05 2.84
N ALA A 3 9.78 9.18 3.93
CA ALA A 3 10.17 10.01 5.08
C ALA A 3 11.54 9.62 5.68
N THR A 4 11.83 8.32 5.76
CA THR A 4 13.13 7.80 6.23
C THR A 4 14.26 8.16 5.27
N LEU A 5 14.04 8.09 3.95
CA LEU A 5 15.04 8.54 2.97
C LEU A 5 15.32 10.03 3.10
N LEU A 6 14.28 10.85 3.29
CA LEU A 6 14.42 12.29 3.45
C LEU A 6 15.18 12.65 4.73
N GLU A 7 14.92 11.95 5.83
CA GLU A 7 15.66 12.14 7.09
C GLU A 7 17.14 11.76 6.92
N ILE A 8 17.43 10.64 6.25
CA ILE A 8 18.82 10.26 5.93
C ILE A 8 19.48 11.31 5.04
N ALA A 9 18.77 11.84 4.05
CA ALA A 9 19.25 12.95 3.23
C ALA A 9 19.61 14.16 4.09
N HIS A 10 18.74 14.55 5.01
CA HIS A 10 18.97 15.70 5.88
C HIS A 10 20.18 15.50 6.80
N GLN A 11 20.29 14.34 7.44
CA GLN A 11 21.40 14.02 8.36
C GLN A 11 22.77 13.97 7.68
N ASN A 12 22.81 13.75 6.36
CA ASN A 12 24.06 13.60 5.60
C ASN A 12 24.39 14.84 4.76
N SER A 13 23.57 15.89 4.78
CA SER A 13 23.67 17.01 3.82
C SER A 13 24.99 17.78 3.92
N ASP A 14 25.60 17.77 5.10
CA ASP A 14 26.83 18.51 5.38
C ASP A 14 28.11 17.69 5.11
N GLU A 15 27.97 16.37 4.95
CA GLU A 15 29.11 15.44 4.85
C GLU A 15 29.39 14.97 3.41
N ARG A 16 28.37 14.99 2.54
CA ARG A 16 28.48 14.46 1.17
C ARG A 16 27.45 15.04 0.22
N ASN A 17 27.73 14.93 -1.07
CA ASN A 17 26.77 15.24 -2.13
C ASN A 17 25.63 14.21 -2.13
N ILE A 18 24.38 14.68 -2.13
CA ILE A 18 23.19 13.84 -2.07
C ILE A 18 22.31 14.09 -3.29
N PHE A 19 21.93 13.00 -3.96
CA PHE A 19 21.02 13.03 -5.10
C PHE A 19 19.75 12.30 -4.74
N PHE A 20 18.68 13.05 -4.50
CA PHE A 20 17.36 12.48 -4.28
C PHE A 20 16.59 12.42 -5.60
N VAL A 21 16.23 11.20 -6.00
CA VAL A 21 15.46 10.91 -7.20
C VAL A 21 14.14 10.29 -6.81
N HIS A 22 13.07 10.95 -7.18
CA HIS A 22 11.72 10.43 -7.09
C HIS A 22 11.19 10.20 -8.51
N ALA A 23 10.81 8.96 -8.83
CA ALA A 23 10.38 8.60 -10.17
C ALA A 23 9.23 7.60 -10.12
N HIS A 24 8.23 7.81 -10.96
CA HIS A 24 7.02 6.98 -11.05
C HIS A 24 6.96 6.17 -12.35
N ASP A 25 7.87 6.44 -13.28
CA ASP A 25 8.01 5.77 -14.57
C ASP A 25 9.40 6.06 -15.16
N ALA A 26 9.71 5.49 -16.33
CA ALA A 26 10.98 5.72 -17.00
C ALA A 26 11.18 7.17 -17.47
N ALA A 27 10.09 7.89 -17.78
CA ALA A 27 10.16 9.27 -18.28
C ALA A 27 10.51 10.26 -17.16
N SER A 28 9.83 10.16 -16.02
CA SER A 28 10.12 10.92 -14.79
C SER A 28 11.51 10.63 -14.27
N LEU A 29 11.96 9.37 -14.32
CA LEU A 29 13.34 9.00 -14.01
C LEU A 29 14.35 9.72 -14.91
N HIS A 30 14.12 9.72 -16.23
CA HIS A 30 14.98 10.42 -17.18
C HIS A 30 15.00 11.94 -16.92
N GLN A 31 13.85 12.54 -16.63
CA GLN A 31 13.78 13.97 -16.28
C GLN A 31 14.54 14.29 -15.00
N ALA A 32 14.44 13.44 -13.97
CA ALA A 32 15.20 13.61 -12.73
C ALA A 32 16.72 13.55 -12.99
N TYR A 33 17.18 12.60 -13.81
CA TYR A 33 18.58 12.53 -14.22
C TYR A 33 19.04 13.75 -15.00
N LEU A 34 18.21 14.25 -15.92
CA LEU A 34 18.51 15.46 -16.68
C LEU A 34 18.58 16.69 -15.76
N HIS A 35 17.72 16.76 -14.75
CA HIS A 35 17.75 17.83 -13.75
C HIS A 35 19.06 17.80 -12.97
N ILE A 36 19.46 16.63 -12.45
CA ILE A 36 20.73 16.46 -11.74
C ILE A 36 21.91 16.88 -12.63
N ALA A 37 21.93 16.39 -13.89
CA ALA A 37 22.97 16.76 -14.85
C ALA A 37 23.06 18.28 -15.05
N LYS A 38 21.92 18.98 -15.12
CA LYS A 38 21.87 20.46 -15.20
C LYS A 38 22.42 21.14 -13.96
N CYS A 39 22.18 20.59 -12.76
CA CYS A 39 22.69 21.12 -11.50
C CYS A 39 24.21 20.97 -11.37
N ILE A 40 24.79 19.86 -11.83
CA ILE A 40 26.25 19.63 -11.74
C ILE A 40 27.05 20.29 -12.89
N GLY A 41 26.37 20.66 -13.99
CA GLY A 41 27.01 21.26 -15.17
C GLY A 41 27.95 22.42 -14.85
N PRO A 42 27.55 23.41 -14.01
CA PRO A 42 28.40 24.51 -13.56
C PRO A 42 29.71 24.08 -12.88
N GLU A 43 29.75 22.94 -12.20
CA GLU A 43 30.95 22.42 -11.53
C GLU A 43 31.82 21.58 -12.47
N TYR A 44 31.17 20.81 -13.35
CA TYR A 44 31.84 19.91 -14.28
C TYR A 44 32.53 20.65 -15.45
N LEU A 45 31.82 21.62 -16.04
CA LEU A 45 32.25 22.29 -17.27
C LEU A 45 33.58 23.06 -17.12
N PRO A 46 33.82 23.83 -16.04
CA PRO A 46 35.10 24.52 -15.86
C PRO A 46 36.28 23.58 -15.66
N LYS A 47 36.06 22.37 -15.09
CA LYS A 47 37.13 21.37 -14.93
C LYS A 47 37.59 20.80 -16.28
N LYS A 48 36.68 20.69 -17.26
CA LYS A 48 36.94 20.06 -18.56
C LYS A 48 37.25 21.04 -19.69
N TYR A 49 36.60 22.19 -19.72
CA TYR A 49 36.64 23.15 -20.84
C TYR A 49 37.20 24.51 -20.41
N ARG A 50 38.30 24.52 -19.64
CA ARG A 50 38.94 25.77 -19.18
C ARG A 50 39.21 26.72 -20.34
N GLY A 51 38.75 27.97 -20.20
CA GLY A 51 38.98 29.03 -21.19
C GLY A 51 38.08 28.98 -22.42
N GLN A 52 37.05 28.13 -22.45
CA GLN A 52 36.08 28.05 -23.55
C GLN A 52 34.71 28.65 -23.16
N ASP A 53 33.83 28.85 -24.13
CA ASP A 53 32.44 29.25 -23.89
C ASP A 53 31.64 28.09 -23.28
N LEU A 54 31.70 27.98 -21.95
CA LEU A 54 31.00 26.96 -21.18
C LEU A 54 29.48 27.00 -21.41
N ARG A 55 28.92 28.20 -21.62
CA ARG A 55 27.47 28.38 -21.80
C ARG A 55 27.03 27.89 -23.18
N GLY A 56 27.79 28.20 -24.22
CA GLY A 56 27.57 27.68 -25.57
C GLY A 56 27.72 26.16 -25.63
N ILE A 57 28.77 25.61 -25.01
CA ILE A 57 29.00 24.16 -24.94
C ILE A 57 27.81 23.46 -24.26
N TRP A 58 27.39 23.94 -23.08
CA TRP A 58 26.28 23.29 -22.36
C TRP A 58 24.94 23.44 -23.06
N SER A 59 24.68 24.56 -23.72
CA SER A 59 23.41 24.80 -24.41
C SER A 59 23.25 23.92 -25.65
N ASN A 60 24.35 23.63 -26.34
CA ASN A 60 24.36 22.84 -27.58
C ASN A 60 24.39 21.32 -27.36
N GLU A 61 24.59 20.85 -26.13
CA GLU A 61 24.59 19.43 -25.82
C GLU A 61 23.18 18.85 -25.71
N SER A 62 23.02 17.63 -26.25
CA SER A 62 21.78 16.87 -26.14
C SER A 62 21.47 16.53 -24.68
N PRO A 63 20.18 16.34 -24.31
CA PRO A 63 19.81 15.82 -23.00
C PRO A 63 20.54 14.52 -22.63
N GLU A 64 20.74 13.64 -23.60
CA GLU A 64 21.41 12.35 -23.45
C GLU A 64 22.90 12.51 -23.14
N ASP A 65 23.58 13.45 -23.81
CA ASP A 65 24.98 13.77 -23.53
C ASP A 65 25.14 14.38 -22.13
N LYS A 66 24.17 15.21 -21.71
CA LYS A 66 24.15 15.81 -20.36
C LYS A 66 24.01 14.73 -19.29
N VAL A 67 23.05 13.82 -19.47
CA VAL A 67 22.87 12.67 -18.56
C VAL A 67 24.10 11.75 -18.59
N GLY A 68 24.69 11.53 -19.76
CA GLY A 68 25.89 10.71 -19.95
C GLY A 68 27.15 11.26 -19.27
N LYS A 69 27.20 12.57 -18.98
CA LYS A 69 28.26 13.19 -18.17
C LYS A 69 28.09 12.97 -16.67
N PHE A 70 26.85 12.73 -16.23
CA PHE A 70 26.53 12.42 -14.84
C PHE A 70 26.70 10.91 -14.55
N LYS A 71 26.09 10.03 -15.36
CA LYS A 71 26.16 8.56 -15.23
C LYS A 71 26.50 7.89 -16.57
N LEU A 72 27.06 6.67 -16.58
CA LEU A 72 27.12 5.90 -17.84
C LEU A 72 25.69 5.63 -18.32
N GLY A 73 25.33 6.20 -19.47
CA GLY A 73 24.27 5.66 -20.32
C GLY A 73 24.89 4.73 -21.37
N PRO A 74 24.09 3.89 -22.07
CA PRO A 74 24.55 3.10 -23.21
C PRO A 74 24.82 4.03 -24.41
N ALA A 75 25.88 4.83 -24.34
CA ALA A 75 26.25 5.79 -25.38
C ALA A 75 27.40 5.24 -26.24
N LYS A 76 27.12 5.17 -27.55
CA LYS A 76 27.94 4.64 -28.65
C LYS A 76 29.19 5.48 -29.00
N SER A 77 29.78 6.22 -28.07
CA SER A 77 30.93 7.09 -28.38
C SER A 77 32.22 6.65 -27.66
N PRO A 78 33.31 6.35 -28.40
CA PRO A 78 34.59 5.97 -27.82
C PRO A 78 35.39 7.24 -27.46
N GLY A 79 35.33 7.65 -26.20
CA GLY A 79 36.16 8.73 -25.67
C GLY A 79 36.39 8.58 -24.17
N PRO A 80 37.48 9.15 -23.61
CA PRO A 80 37.74 9.09 -22.18
C PRO A 80 36.79 10.04 -21.44
N TYR A 81 35.56 9.60 -21.19
CA TYR A 81 34.61 10.35 -20.37
C TYR A 81 35.08 10.30 -18.91
N LYS A 82 35.55 11.43 -18.37
CA LYS A 82 35.53 11.65 -16.93
C LYS A 82 34.07 11.89 -16.53
N PHE A 83 33.51 10.97 -15.76
CA PHE A 83 32.15 11.05 -15.22
C PHE A 83 32.19 11.83 -13.92
N TRP A 84 31.21 12.70 -13.66
CA TRP A 84 31.18 13.47 -12.42
C TRP A 84 31.18 12.57 -11.18
N LEU A 85 30.46 11.43 -11.21
CA LEU A 85 30.41 10.44 -10.14
C LEU A 85 31.73 9.67 -9.93
N LYS A 86 32.65 9.66 -10.91
CA LYS A 86 33.99 9.04 -10.75
C LYS A 86 35.06 10.03 -10.32
N ASP A 87 34.73 11.31 -10.18
CA ASP A 87 35.68 12.31 -9.66
C ASP A 87 35.95 11.97 -8.19
N PRO A 88 37.22 11.88 -7.72
CA PRO A 88 37.51 11.54 -6.32
C PRO A 88 36.83 12.44 -5.28
N GLU A 89 36.56 13.70 -5.64
CA GLU A 89 35.80 14.64 -4.80
C GLU A 89 34.35 14.19 -4.55
N ASN A 90 33.82 13.33 -5.43
CA ASN A 90 32.44 12.86 -5.40
C ASN A 90 32.32 11.36 -5.09
N ALA A 91 33.42 10.70 -4.72
CA ALA A 91 33.43 9.26 -4.43
C ALA A 91 32.41 8.90 -3.33
N ASN A 92 32.28 9.75 -2.31
CA ASN A 92 31.33 9.54 -1.20
C ASN A 92 29.89 10.02 -1.49
N ALA A 93 29.52 10.30 -2.74
CA ALA A 93 28.18 10.74 -3.07
C ALA A 93 27.11 9.69 -2.72
N LEU A 94 25.98 10.14 -2.18
CA LEU A 94 24.84 9.30 -1.83
C LEU A 94 23.73 9.44 -2.87
N PHE A 95 23.38 8.33 -3.52
CA PHE A 95 22.25 8.29 -4.43
C PHE A 95 21.03 7.70 -3.73
N LEU A 96 19.98 8.51 -3.58
CA LEU A 96 18.71 8.13 -2.96
C LEU A 96 17.64 7.99 -4.03
N LEU A 97 17.07 6.80 -4.19
CA LEU A 97 15.99 6.55 -5.13
C LEU A 97 14.70 6.15 -4.40
N ASP A 98 13.68 6.99 -4.50
CA ASP A 98 12.40 6.72 -3.88
C ASP A 98 11.41 6.03 -4.84
N ASP A 99 10.67 5.06 -4.30
CA ASP A 99 9.59 4.33 -4.96
C ASP A 99 10.01 3.60 -6.25
N MET A 100 11.08 2.80 -6.15
CA MET A 100 11.63 1.97 -7.25
C MET A 100 10.57 1.12 -7.96
N ASP A 101 9.48 0.75 -7.27
CA ASP A 101 8.41 -0.05 -7.86
C ASP A 101 7.61 0.66 -8.95
N GLY A 102 7.59 2.01 -8.96
CA GLY A 102 6.97 2.79 -10.03
C GLY A 102 7.63 2.56 -11.40
N ILE A 103 8.89 2.12 -11.42
CA ILE A 103 9.62 1.83 -12.65
C ILE A 103 9.26 0.40 -13.07
N GLN A 104 8.26 0.29 -13.95
CA GLN A 104 7.43 -0.91 -14.17
C GLN A 104 8.14 -2.14 -14.74
N LEU A 105 9.28 -2.02 -15.42
CA LEU A 105 9.98 -3.16 -16.04
C LEU A 105 11.30 -3.44 -15.32
N LEU A 106 11.51 -4.70 -14.88
CA LEU A 106 12.74 -5.17 -14.24
C LEU A 106 14.00 -4.80 -15.04
N GLU A 107 13.93 -4.97 -16.36
CA GLU A 107 14.99 -4.58 -17.31
C GLU A 107 15.33 -3.07 -17.26
N HIS A 108 14.34 -2.23 -16.93
CA HIS A 108 14.55 -0.79 -16.73
C HIS A 108 15.01 -0.45 -15.31
N ARG A 109 14.70 -1.29 -14.31
CA ARG A 109 15.21 -1.12 -12.93
C ARG A 109 16.73 -1.30 -12.89
N GLU A 110 17.28 -2.21 -13.71
CA GLU A 110 18.73 -2.40 -13.81
C GLU A 110 19.47 -1.17 -14.34
N ALA A 111 18.93 -0.53 -15.38
CA ALA A 111 19.44 0.72 -15.95
C ALA A 111 19.10 1.97 -15.10
N THR A 112 18.31 1.79 -14.04
CA THR A 112 17.89 2.88 -13.16
C THR A 112 19.06 3.37 -12.33
N PHE A 113 19.99 2.51 -11.93
CA PHE A 113 21.10 2.91 -11.07
C PHE A 113 22.31 3.42 -11.87
N PRO A 114 22.98 4.50 -11.42
CA PRO A 114 24.27 4.87 -11.98
C PRO A 114 25.32 3.86 -11.50
N ASP A 115 25.95 3.14 -12.43
CA ASP A 115 26.98 2.13 -12.11
C ASP A 115 28.20 2.73 -11.41
N GLU A 116 28.41 4.04 -11.54
CA GLU A 116 29.49 4.79 -10.90
C GLU A 116 29.24 5.15 -9.43
N ALA A 117 28.00 5.20 -8.97
CA ALA A 117 27.73 5.64 -7.60
C ALA A 117 28.18 4.58 -6.61
N GLU A 118 29.07 4.93 -5.68
CA GLU A 118 29.56 3.99 -4.67
C GLU A 118 28.45 3.58 -3.69
N THR A 119 27.69 4.57 -3.20
CA THR A 119 26.60 4.34 -2.25
C THR A 119 25.24 4.64 -2.87
N ILE A 120 24.35 3.64 -2.86
CA ILE A 120 22.97 3.75 -3.33
C ILE A 120 22.05 3.26 -2.21
N LEU A 121 21.04 4.05 -1.90
CA LEU A 121 19.94 3.67 -1.03
C LEU A 121 18.64 3.89 -1.78
N TYR A 122 17.73 2.91 -1.74
CA TYR A 122 16.46 3.02 -2.43
C TYR A 122 15.32 2.43 -1.63
N THR A 123 14.11 2.91 -1.87
CA THR A 123 12.89 2.33 -1.30
C THR A 123 12.20 1.47 -2.33
N THR A 124 11.78 0.29 -1.89
CA THR A 124 11.01 -0.66 -2.68
C THR A 124 9.99 -1.36 -1.80
N ARG A 125 8.88 -1.78 -2.40
CA ARG A 125 7.86 -2.68 -1.89
C ARG A 125 8.24 -4.13 -2.20
N TYR A 126 9.03 -4.34 -3.26
CA TYR A 126 9.53 -5.66 -3.65
C TYR A 126 11.06 -5.74 -3.52
N PRO A 127 11.61 -6.44 -2.49
CA PRO A 127 13.04 -6.46 -2.20
C PRO A 127 13.87 -7.38 -3.13
N VAL A 128 13.29 -7.94 -4.20
CA VAL A 128 13.92 -8.96 -5.06
C VAL A 128 14.72 -8.32 -6.21
N PHE A 129 15.29 -7.13 -5.98
CA PHE A 129 16.27 -6.59 -6.92
C PHE A 129 17.61 -7.32 -6.72
N HIS A 130 17.75 -8.47 -7.36
CA HIS A 130 19.02 -9.19 -7.46
C HIS A 130 19.77 -8.64 -8.67
N LYS A 131 20.72 -7.73 -8.43
CA LYS A 131 21.68 -7.40 -9.47
C LYS A 131 22.73 -8.51 -9.49
N ASP A 132 23.03 -9.04 -10.67
CA ASP A 132 24.18 -9.90 -10.98
C ASP A 132 25.53 -9.12 -10.88
N SER A 133 25.60 -8.10 -10.01
CA SER A 133 26.71 -7.15 -9.97
C SER A 133 27.63 -7.40 -8.78
N ASN A 134 28.90 -7.02 -8.95
CA ASN A 134 29.96 -6.94 -7.95
C ASN A 134 29.66 -6.03 -6.72
N ARG A 135 28.40 -5.72 -6.41
CA ARG A 135 27.96 -4.87 -5.30
C ARG A 135 27.43 -5.73 -4.17
N SER A 136 27.87 -5.46 -2.95
CA SER A 136 27.21 -5.99 -1.76
C SER A 136 25.90 -5.23 -1.53
N GLY A 137 24.83 -5.96 -1.21
CA GLY A 137 23.52 -5.40 -0.89
C GLY A 137 23.07 -5.79 0.50
N GLN A 138 22.42 -4.88 1.20
CA GLN A 138 21.74 -5.15 2.47
C GLN A 138 20.30 -4.68 2.38
N ASN A 139 19.36 -5.56 2.73
CA ASN A 139 17.95 -5.21 2.80
C ASN A 139 17.62 -4.77 4.23
N ILE A 140 17.07 -3.56 4.38
CA ILE A 140 16.55 -3.05 5.64
C ILE A 140 15.03 -3.10 5.55
N ARG A 141 14.41 -4.02 6.31
CA ARG A 141 12.95 -4.08 6.42
C ARG A 141 12.50 -3.03 7.43
N LEU A 142 11.63 -2.12 7.01
CA LEU A 142 10.92 -1.24 7.95
C LEU A 142 9.72 -2.01 8.50
N SER A 143 9.71 -2.26 9.80
CA SER A 143 8.55 -2.79 10.50
C SER A 143 7.43 -1.76 10.59
N GLY A 144 6.22 -2.23 10.92
CA GLY A 144 5.15 -1.35 11.39
C GLY A 144 5.63 -0.48 12.56
N MET A 145 5.02 0.70 12.69
CA MET A 145 5.31 1.59 13.81
C MET A 145 4.59 1.06 15.05
N ASP A 146 5.27 1.01 16.19
CA ASP A 146 4.60 0.64 17.43
C ASP A 146 3.63 1.73 17.90
N GLU A 147 2.81 1.41 18.89
CA GLU A 147 1.79 2.33 19.40
C GLU A 147 2.41 3.63 19.92
N ASP A 148 3.53 3.54 20.65
CA ASP A 148 4.17 4.69 21.30
C ASP A 148 4.78 5.66 20.27
N ASP A 149 5.47 5.13 19.26
CA ASP A 149 6.04 5.92 18.18
C ASP A 149 4.95 6.51 17.26
N THR A 150 3.85 5.79 17.06
CA THR A 150 2.69 6.32 16.31
C THR A 150 2.04 7.48 17.06
N VAL A 151 1.92 7.39 18.39
CA VAL A 151 1.43 8.50 19.23
C VAL A 151 2.36 9.70 19.13
N LYS A 152 3.68 9.53 19.23
CA LYS A 152 4.65 10.63 19.08
C LYS A 152 4.54 11.29 17.70
N LEU A 153 4.34 10.50 16.65
CA LEU A 153 4.09 11.03 15.30
C LEU A 153 2.84 11.92 15.30
N MET A 154 1.74 11.47 15.89
CA MET A 154 0.51 12.25 15.98
C MET A 154 0.68 13.54 16.81
N GLU A 155 1.41 13.48 17.93
CA GLU A 155 1.75 14.65 18.74
C GLU A 155 2.56 15.68 17.95
N ASN A 156 3.52 15.21 17.16
CA ASN A 156 4.34 16.06 16.30
C ASN A 156 3.52 16.66 15.15
N VAL A 157 2.63 15.89 14.52
CA VAL A 157 1.72 16.44 13.50
C VAL A 157 0.83 17.51 14.12
N ARG A 158 0.21 17.22 15.28
CA ARG A 158 -0.65 18.15 16.03
C ARG A 158 0.07 19.45 16.36
N SER A 159 1.33 19.42 16.79
CA SER A 159 2.07 20.63 17.17
C SER A 159 2.34 21.59 15.98
N HIS A 160 2.30 21.09 14.76
CA HIS A 160 2.45 21.88 13.53
C HIS A 160 1.13 22.36 12.95
N GLU A 161 -0.01 21.88 13.46
CA GLU A 161 -1.33 22.34 13.06
C GLU A 161 -1.70 23.65 13.79
N ARG A 162 -2.28 24.61 13.06
CA ARG A 162 -2.89 25.80 13.67
C ARG A 162 -4.28 25.43 14.16
N ASP A 163 -4.35 24.95 15.40
CA ASP A 163 -5.57 24.45 16.00
C ASP A 163 -6.27 25.50 16.89
N ASP A 164 -7.60 25.42 16.93
CA ASP A 164 -8.45 26.10 17.90
C ASP A 164 -8.51 25.21 19.15
N TYR A 165 -7.62 25.48 20.12
CA TYR A 165 -7.44 24.67 21.32
C TYR A 165 -8.77 24.32 22.01
N ASP A 166 -9.75 25.22 22.00
CA ASP A 166 -11.05 25.03 22.65
C ASP A 166 -11.91 23.93 22.00
N LYS A 167 -11.68 23.58 20.73
CA LYS A 167 -12.47 22.57 19.99
C LYS A 167 -11.88 21.17 20.01
N ASN A 168 -10.57 21.07 20.22
CA ASN A 168 -9.78 19.85 20.05
C ASN A 168 -8.83 19.61 21.23
N ALA A 169 -9.12 20.21 22.39
CA ALA A 169 -8.31 20.09 23.61
C ALA A 169 -8.05 18.62 24.00
N ASP A 170 -8.97 17.71 23.70
CA ASP A 170 -8.82 16.28 23.97
C ASP A 170 -7.69 15.64 23.17
N LEU A 171 -7.32 16.16 21.99
CA LEU A 171 -6.18 15.68 21.22
C LEU A 171 -4.82 15.94 21.91
N TYR A 172 -4.78 16.77 22.96
CA TYR A 172 -3.60 16.96 23.80
C TYR A 172 -3.42 15.88 24.87
N ASP A 173 -4.46 15.08 25.12
CA ASP A 173 -4.36 13.91 25.97
C ASP A 173 -3.80 12.71 25.19
N ARG A 174 -2.73 12.13 25.73
CA ARG A 174 -2.07 10.97 25.14
C ARG A 174 -2.99 9.74 25.08
N ALA A 175 -3.84 9.53 26.09
CA ALA A 175 -4.76 8.40 26.11
C ALA A 175 -5.80 8.51 25.00
N THR A 176 -6.19 9.72 24.65
CA THR A 176 -7.06 10.04 23.51
C THR A 176 -6.38 9.65 22.18
N LEU A 177 -5.10 10.00 21.99
CA LEU A 177 -4.35 9.61 20.78
C LEU A 177 -4.20 8.09 20.65
N ILE A 178 -3.96 7.36 21.75
CA ILE A 178 -3.87 5.89 21.74
C ILE A 178 -5.14 5.26 21.15
N LYS A 179 -6.33 5.77 21.49
CA LYS A 179 -7.59 5.23 20.94
C LYS A 179 -7.70 5.46 19.44
N ILE A 180 -7.22 6.61 18.95
CA ILE A 180 -7.15 6.90 17.51
C ILE A 180 -6.15 5.96 16.83
N VAL A 181 -4.97 5.74 17.43
CA VAL A 181 -3.96 4.79 16.92
C VAL A 181 -4.53 3.39 16.74
N LYS A 182 -5.34 2.92 17.70
CA LYS A 182 -6.00 1.60 17.62
C LYS A 182 -6.94 1.47 16.43
N VAL A 183 -7.75 2.49 16.13
CA VAL A 183 -8.66 2.42 14.96
C VAL A 183 -7.95 2.58 13.62
N VAL A 184 -6.82 3.31 13.57
CA VAL A 184 -5.98 3.38 12.35
C VAL A 184 -4.91 2.28 12.29
N GLN A 185 -4.87 1.39 13.29
CA GLN A 185 -4.01 0.21 13.38
C GLN A 185 -2.51 0.52 13.24
N GLY A 186 -2.06 1.63 13.85
CA GLY A 186 -0.63 2.00 13.81
C GLY A 186 -0.11 2.43 12.42
N HIS A 187 -0.98 2.62 11.42
CA HIS A 187 -0.54 2.99 10.08
C HIS A 187 0.00 4.43 10.04
N PRO A 188 1.28 4.68 9.71
CA PRO A 188 1.92 6.00 9.87
C PRO A 188 1.21 7.13 9.11
N LEU A 189 0.84 6.87 7.86
CA LEU A 189 0.14 7.85 7.01
C LEU A 189 -1.28 8.10 7.50
N ALA A 190 -1.96 7.07 8.03
CA ALA A 190 -3.33 7.21 8.49
C ALA A 190 -3.38 7.94 9.82
N ALA A 191 -2.43 7.68 10.73
CA ALA A 191 -2.25 8.41 11.98
C ALA A 191 -1.98 9.90 11.71
N SER A 192 -1.09 10.21 10.75
CA SER A 192 -0.81 11.59 10.34
C SER A 192 -2.05 12.28 9.75
N ASN A 193 -2.75 11.60 8.85
CA ASN A 193 -3.97 12.15 8.24
C ASN A 193 -5.12 12.27 9.25
N ALA A 194 -5.22 11.40 10.25
CA ALA A 194 -6.27 11.43 11.26
C ALA A 194 -6.25 12.73 12.08
N VAL A 195 -5.07 13.14 12.57
CA VAL A 195 -4.93 14.41 13.31
C VAL A 195 -5.41 15.59 12.44
N LYS A 196 -4.92 15.67 11.20
CA LYS A 196 -5.30 16.73 10.27
C LYS A 196 -6.78 16.70 9.92
N TYR A 197 -7.34 15.51 9.74
CA TYR A 197 -8.74 15.31 9.42
C TYR A 197 -9.66 15.79 10.55
N ILE A 198 -9.30 15.46 11.79
CA ILE A 198 -10.03 15.87 12.98
C ILE A 198 -10.01 17.40 13.11
N ILE A 199 -8.84 18.02 12.94
CA ILE A 199 -8.67 19.47 13.10
C ILE A 199 -9.31 20.26 11.94
N ARG A 200 -9.06 19.86 10.69
CA ARG A 200 -9.37 20.69 9.50
C ARG A 200 -10.69 20.34 8.82
N ALA A 201 -11.05 19.05 8.78
CA ALA A 201 -12.09 18.54 7.88
C ALA A 201 -13.36 18.08 8.61
N SER A 202 -13.26 17.75 9.89
CA SER A 202 -14.38 17.27 10.69
C SER A 202 -15.38 18.40 10.98
N ARG A 203 -16.28 18.66 10.02
CA ARG A 203 -17.44 19.54 10.16
C ARG A 203 -18.49 18.88 11.05
N ILE A 204 -18.26 18.82 12.36
CA ILE A 204 -19.19 18.10 13.26
C ILE A 204 -19.75 19.05 14.32
N SER A 205 -20.99 19.49 14.10
CA SER A 205 -21.74 20.46 14.92
C SER A 205 -22.49 19.80 16.09
N PHE A 206 -21.80 19.12 16.99
CA PHE A 206 -22.40 18.66 18.24
C PHE A 206 -21.51 19.03 19.42
N ARG A 207 -22.06 19.79 20.37
CA ARG A 207 -21.35 20.37 21.52
C ARG A 207 -20.98 19.36 22.63
N SER A 208 -21.34 18.07 22.50
CA SER A 208 -21.29 17.12 23.62
C SER A 208 -20.37 15.90 23.44
N TYR A 209 -19.66 15.76 22.31
CA TYR A 209 -18.72 14.64 22.09
C TYR A 209 -17.30 15.15 21.90
N THR A 210 -16.32 14.43 22.47
CA THR A 210 -14.88 14.66 22.24
C THR A 210 -14.53 14.45 20.76
N ALA A 211 -13.43 15.03 20.28
CA ALA A 211 -12.97 14.86 18.91
C ALA A 211 -12.59 13.40 18.60
N GLU A 212 -11.98 12.72 19.57
CA GLU A 212 -11.67 11.29 19.48
C GLU A 212 -12.89 10.40 19.33
N CYS A 213 -13.88 10.52 20.23
CA CYS A 213 -15.06 9.65 20.16
C CYS A 213 -15.76 9.82 18.81
N ARG A 214 -15.85 11.05 18.29
CA ARG A 214 -16.44 11.31 16.96
C ARG A 214 -15.68 10.60 15.84
N PHE A 215 -14.35 10.62 15.87
CA PHE A 215 -13.52 9.98 14.85
C PHE A 215 -13.58 8.45 14.94
N VAL A 216 -13.45 7.91 16.15
CA VAL A 216 -13.53 6.47 16.43
C VAL A 216 -14.92 5.93 16.05
N ASP A 217 -15.99 6.61 16.45
CA ASP A 217 -17.36 6.23 16.10
C ASP A 217 -17.57 6.28 14.58
N MET A 218 -17.04 7.30 13.90
CA MET A 218 -17.14 7.41 12.44
C MET A 218 -16.49 6.21 11.74
N LEU A 219 -15.30 5.79 12.16
CA LEU A 219 -14.62 4.62 11.60
C LEU A 219 -15.31 3.29 11.92
N ASN A 220 -16.00 3.18 13.05
CA ASN A 220 -16.69 1.95 13.46
C ASN A 220 -18.18 1.90 13.08
N SER A 221 -18.74 3.02 12.61
CA SER A 221 -20.17 3.12 12.26
C SER A 221 -20.49 2.51 10.90
N ASP A 222 -21.78 2.42 10.57
CA ASP A 222 -22.29 2.06 9.24
C ASP A 222 -22.21 3.21 8.22
N ARG A 223 -21.61 4.35 8.58
CA ARG A 223 -21.45 5.52 7.71
C ARG A 223 -20.25 5.37 6.79
N TYR A 224 -20.33 4.43 5.88
CA TYR A 224 -19.23 4.12 4.96
C TYR A 224 -18.83 5.33 4.10
N GLU A 225 -19.73 6.28 3.83
CA GLU A 225 -19.38 7.51 3.12
C GLU A 225 -18.40 8.40 3.91
N ASP A 226 -18.56 8.50 5.24
CA ASP A 226 -17.66 9.26 6.10
C ASP A 226 -16.28 8.56 6.20
N ARG A 227 -16.29 7.22 6.28
CA ARG A 227 -15.05 6.42 6.24
C ARG A 227 -14.30 6.61 4.93
N PHE A 228 -15.01 6.61 3.80
CA PHE A 228 -14.43 6.90 2.49
C PHE A 228 -13.81 8.31 2.44
N HIS A 229 -14.51 9.31 2.96
CA HIS A 229 -14.02 10.68 2.99
C HIS A 229 -12.71 10.79 3.79
N PHE A 230 -12.56 10.06 4.90
CA PHE A 230 -11.29 9.95 5.60
C PHE A 230 -10.20 9.24 4.77
N LEU A 231 -10.52 8.11 4.15
CA LEU A 231 -9.55 7.36 3.34
C LEU A 231 -9.04 8.15 2.13
N ASP A 232 -9.90 8.96 1.53
CA ASP A 232 -9.58 9.84 0.39
C ASP A 232 -8.99 11.19 0.81
N TYR A 233 -8.96 11.49 2.11
CA TYR A 233 -8.41 12.73 2.63
C TYR A 233 -6.89 12.77 2.52
N GLY A 234 -6.37 13.65 1.66
CA GLY A 234 -4.95 13.93 1.46
C GLY A 234 -4.66 15.42 1.52
N PRO A 235 -4.52 16.02 2.73
CA PRO A 235 -4.44 17.48 2.87
C PRO A 235 -3.11 18.06 2.38
N ASP A 236 -2.00 17.42 2.74
CA ASP A 236 -0.64 17.84 2.40
C ASP A 236 0.24 16.65 1.95
N SER A 237 -0.34 15.45 1.94
CA SER A 237 0.30 14.17 1.62
C SER A 237 -0.70 13.28 0.90
N PRO A 238 -0.25 12.25 0.16
CA PRO A 238 -1.15 11.32 -0.51
C PRO A 238 -2.20 10.74 0.46
N SER A 239 -3.39 10.49 -0.05
CA SER A 239 -4.43 9.82 0.74
C SER A 239 -4.17 8.31 0.86
N ILE A 240 -4.83 7.65 1.81
CA ILE A 240 -4.75 6.18 1.92
C ILE A 240 -5.33 5.55 0.65
N MET A 241 -6.43 6.10 0.14
CA MET A 241 -7.06 5.66 -1.10
C MET A 241 -6.18 5.88 -2.33
N GLU A 242 -5.44 6.99 -2.41
CA GLU A 242 -4.50 7.25 -3.51
C GLU A 242 -3.35 6.23 -3.49
N THR A 243 -2.73 6.03 -2.34
CA THR A 243 -1.65 5.03 -2.19
C THR A 243 -2.13 3.61 -2.47
N PHE A 244 -3.39 3.28 -2.13
CA PHE A 244 -4.05 2.02 -2.48
C PHE A 244 -4.19 1.86 -3.99
N LYS A 245 -4.71 2.87 -4.69
CA LYS A 245 -4.89 2.85 -6.15
C LYS A 245 -3.56 2.64 -6.87
N VAL A 246 -2.49 3.29 -6.42
CA VAL A 246 -1.14 3.10 -6.96
C VAL A 246 -0.68 1.64 -6.78
N SER A 247 -0.93 1.00 -5.63
CA SER A 247 -0.65 -0.44 -5.46
C SER A 247 -1.46 -1.30 -6.43
N GLN A 248 -2.73 -0.96 -6.64
CA GLN A 248 -3.63 -1.68 -7.52
C GLN A 248 -3.21 -1.58 -8.99
N GLU A 249 -2.79 -0.39 -9.45
CA GLU A 249 -2.32 -0.14 -10.81
C GLU A 249 -1.03 -0.89 -11.16
N ARG A 250 -0.25 -1.28 -10.13
CA ARG A 250 1.00 -2.04 -10.26
C ARG A 250 0.80 -3.54 -10.40
N LEU A 251 -0.42 -4.06 -10.17
CA LEU A 251 -0.72 -5.46 -10.44
C LEU A 251 -0.53 -5.72 -11.95
N PRO A 252 0.09 -6.85 -12.35
CA PRO A 252 0.30 -7.17 -13.76
C PRO A 252 -1.04 -7.16 -14.54
N LYS A 253 -1.10 -6.49 -15.70
CA LYS A 253 -2.22 -6.65 -16.64
C LYS A 253 -1.94 -7.89 -17.50
N PRO A 254 -2.86 -8.87 -17.64
CA PRO A 254 -4.32 -8.77 -17.52
C PRO A 254 -4.92 -9.46 -16.27
N ASN A 255 -4.34 -9.30 -15.08
CA ASN A 255 -4.68 -10.12 -13.93
C ASN A 255 -5.97 -9.65 -13.20
N THR A 256 -7.13 -10.00 -13.77
CA THR A 256 -8.44 -9.89 -13.09
C THR A 256 -8.50 -10.75 -11.81
N GLN A 257 -7.72 -11.83 -11.75
CA GLN A 257 -7.77 -12.80 -10.65
C GLN A 257 -7.10 -12.31 -9.37
N ALA A 258 -5.96 -11.61 -9.44
CA ALA A 258 -5.34 -11.01 -8.25
C ALA A 258 -6.25 -9.95 -7.60
N LEU A 259 -6.90 -9.14 -8.44
CA LEU A 259 -7.89 -8.17 -7.96
C LEU A 259 -9.12 -8.87 -7.39
N ALA A 260 -9.62 -9.93 -8.03
CA ALA A 260 -10.71 -10.74 -7.51
C ALA A 260 -10.36 -11.37 -6.16
N MET A 261 -9.15 -11.92 -6.01
CA MET A 261 -8.63 -12.45 -4.75
C MET A 261 -8.63 -11.39 -3.66
N THR A 262 -8.14 -10.17 -3.96
CA THR A 262 -8.17 -9.05 -3.01
C THR A 262 -9.60 -8.70 -2.59
N ASN A 263 -10.55 -8.72 -3.53
CA ASN A 263 -11.96 -8.47 -3.23
C ASN A 263 -12.57 -9.55 -2.31
N PHE A 264 -12.26 -10.83 -2.53
CA PHE A 264 -12.67 -11.90 -1.61
C PHE A 264 -12.07 -11.70 -0.22
N LEU A 265 -10.75 -11.50 -0.14
CA LEU A 265 -10.02 -11.27 1.12
C LEU A 265 -10.58 -10.09 1.91
N SER A 266 -11.04 -9.03 1.23
CA SER A 266 -11.63 -7.87 1.89
C SER A 266 -12.99 -8.14 2.55
N MET A 267 -13.64 -9.24 2.22
CA MET A 267 -15.01 -9.59 2.63
C MET A 267 -15.06 -10.81 3.56
N ILE A 268 -13.96 -11.54 3.75
CA ILE A 268 -13.85 -12.70 4.64
C ILE A 268 -13.04 -12.37 5.91
N GLU A 269 -13.08 -13.25 6.91
CA GLU A 269 -12.21 -13.13 8.09
C GLU A 269 -10.75 -13.40 7.74
N THR A 270 -9.84 -12.55 8.23
CA THR A 270 -8.39 -12.59 7.98
C THR A 270 -7.55 -12.34 9.23
N GLU A 271 -8.17 -12.07 10.39
CA GLU A 271 -7.51 -11.59 11.63
C GLU A 271 -7.76 -12.52 12.84
N SER A 272 -8.34 -13.70 12.66
CA SER A 272 -8.70 -14.60 13.77
C SER A 272 -7.49 -15.24 14.48
N GLU A 273 -7.76 -15.87 15.64
CA GLU A 273 -6.81 -16.41 16.63
C GLU A 273 -5.80 -17.46 16.08
N GLU A 274 -4.85 -17.89 16.94
CA GLU A 274 -3.58 -18.58 16.59
C GLU A 274 -3.66 -19.86 15.73
N ASP A 275 -4.85 -20.42 15.48
CA ASP A 275 -5.06 -21.63 14.66
C ASP A 275 -5.97 -21.42 13.43
N PHE A 276 -6.34 -20.17 13.10
CA PHE A 276 -7.18 -19.88 11.94
C PHE A 276 -6.37 -19.51 10.69
N ASP A 277 -6.52 -20.29 9.61
CA ASP A 277 -5.93 -19.97 8.31
C ASP A 277 -7.02 -19.54 7.32
N PHE A 278 -7.17 -18.24 7.09
CA PHE A 278 -8.13 -17.73 6.12
C PHE A 278 -7.89 -18.22 4.69
N ARG A 279 -6.71 -18.76 4.40
CA ARG A 279 -6.39 -19.33 3.09
C ARG A 279 -7.18 -20.60 2.84
N ASP A 280 -7.70 -21.27 3.86
CA ASP A 280 -8.51 -22.47 3.73
C ASP A 280 -9.77 -22.21 2.88
N PHE A 281 -10.28 -20.97 2.88
CA PHE A 281 -11.30 -20.48 1.97
C PHE A 281 -10.96 -20.64 0.47
N PHE A 282 -9.69 -20.81 0.11
CA PHE A 282 -9.25 -20.98 -1.27
C PHE A 282 -8.68 -22.38 -1.53
N PHE A 283 -8.07 -23.04 -0.54
CA PHE A 283 -7.31 -24.27 -0.74
C PHE A 283 -8.02 -25.55 -0.32
N GLU A 284 -8.95 -25.51 0.64
CA GLU A 284 -9.51 -26.73 1.25
C GLU A 284 -10.71 -27.32 0.51
N HIS A 285 -11.18 -26.69 -0.57
CA HIS A 285 -12.33 -27.17 -1.32
C HIS A 285 -12.19 -26.91 -2.83
N SER A 286 -12.85 -27.75 -3.62
CA SER A 286 -13.17 -27.40 -5.01
C SER A 286 -14.25 -26.31 -5.03
N CYS A 287 -14.24 -25.42 -6.03
CA CYS A 287 -15.33 -24.44 -6.20
C CYS A 287 -16.70 -25.15 -6.22
N PRO A 288 -17.56 -24.96 -5.20
CA PRO A 288 -18.77 -25.76 -5.06
C PRO A 288 -19.94 -25.23 -5.90
N VAL A 289 -19.78 -24.05 -6.52
CA VAL A 289 -20.84 -23.35 -7.26
C VAL A 289 -20.53 -23.39 -8.76
N PRO A 290 -21.47 -23.76 -9.64
CA PRO A 290 -21.22 -23.78 -11.07
C PRO A 290 -20.86 -22.41 -11.65
N PRO A 291 -20.07 -22.33 -12.74
CA PRO A 291 -19.64 -21.06 -13.35
C PRO A 291 -20.80 -20.10 -13.73
N LYS A 292 -21.98 -20.64 -14.05
CA LYS A 292 -23.16 -19.84 -14.41
C LYS A 292 -23.67 -18.97 -13.28
N GLU A 293 -23.44 -19.37 -12.03
CA GLU A 293 -23.92 -18.68 -10.83
C GLU A 293 -22.79 -17.95 -10.10
N PHE A 294 -21.55 -18.11 -10.57
CA PHE A 294 -20.34 -17.68 -9.87
C PHE A 294 -19.34 -17.05 -10.86
N PRO A 295 -19.40 -15.72 -11.07
CA PRO A 295 -18.54 -15.01 -12.03
C PRO A 295 -17.04 -15.19 -11.80
N ASP A 296 -16.60 -15.37 -10.55
CA ASP A 296 -15.19 -15.51 -10.19
C ASP A 296 -14.77 -17.00 -10.05
N HIS A 297 -15.43 -17.93 -10.77
CA HIS A 297 -15.28 -19.38 -10.60
C HIS A 297 -13.85 -19.85 -10.81
N GLU A 298 -13.17 -19.29 -11.80
CA GLU A 298 -11.79 -19.64 -12.12
C GLU A 298 -10.85 -19.42 -10.94
N LEU A 299 -11.11 -18.42 -10.09
CA LEU A 299 -10.28 -18.15 -8.92
C LEU A 299 -10.38 -19.29 -7.90
N LEU A 300 -11.59 -19.72 -7.53
CA LEU A 300 -11.79 -20.82 -6.58
C LEU A 300 -11.54 -22.21 -7.19
N ALA A 301 -11.54 -22.31 -8.52
CA ALA A 301 -11.16 -23.53 -9.24
C ALA A 301 -9.65 -23.57 -9.55
N SER A 302 -8.89 -22.54 -9.21
CA SER A 302 -7.45 -22.47 -9.47
C SER A 302 -6.68 -23.49 -8.63
N GLY A 303 -5.65 -24.09 -9.22
CA GLY A 303 -4.75 -24.98 -8.50
C GLY A 303 -3.91 -24.23 -7.47
N SER A 304 -3.39 -24.96 -6.48
CA SER A 304 -2.62 -24.37 -5.37
C SER A 304 -1.41 -23.56 -5.82
N PHE A 305 -0.74 -23.96 -6.90
CA PHE A 305 0.38 -23.23 -7.49
C PHE A 305 -0.05 -21.82 -7.95
N GLN A 306 -1.15 -21.73 -8.71
CA GLN A 306 -1.67 -20.46 -9.22
C GLN A 306 -2.15 -19.54 -8.09
N LEU A 307 -2.83 -20.09 -7.07
CA LEU A 307 -3.22 -19.31 -5.90
C LEU A 307 -1.99 -18.75 -5.16
N ASN A 308 -0.93 -19.53 -5.00
CA ASN A 308 0.32 -19.06 -4.40
C ASN A 308 1.00 -17.97 -5.24
N GLU A 309 0.97 -18.07 -6.57
CA GLU A 309 1.43 -16.98 -7.45
C GLU A 309 0.60 -15.70 -7.24
N LEU A 310 -0.74 -15.81 -7.13
CA LEU A 310 -1.58 -14.65 -6.85
C LEU A 310 -1.24 -14.00 -5.50
N PHE A 311 -1.05 -14.77 -4.42
CA PHE A 311 -0.59 -14.23 -3.14
C PHE A 311 0.78 -13.55 -3.25
N SER A 312 1.71 -14.13 -4.02
CA SER A 312 3.01 -13.51 -4.30
C SER A 312 2.86 -12.18 -5.05
N GLU A 313 1.94 -12.08 -6.01
CA GLU A 313 1.62 -10.81 -6.69
C GLU A 313 1.04 -9.76 -5.72
N LEU A 314 0.18 -10.15 -4.79
CA LEU A 314 -0.33 -9.23 -3.76
C LEU A 314 0.77 -8.74 -2.82
N GLU A 315 1.71 -9.61 -2.45
CA GLU A 315 2.89 -9.25 -1.64
C GLU A 315 3.79 -8.25 -2.37
N LYS A 316 4.05 -8.48 -3.67
CA LYS A 316 4.88 -7.61 -4.53
C LYS A 316 4.39 -6.16 -4.57
N VAL A 317 3.08 -5.94 -4.48
CA VAL A 317 2.48 -4.60 -4.51
C VAL A 317 2.13 -4.05 -3.12
N SER A 318 2.51 -4.76 -2.04
CA SER A 318 2.26 -4.40 -0.64
C SER A 318 0.78 -4.35 -0.23
N PHE A 319 -0.07 -5.21 -0.79
CA PHE A 319 -1.43 -5.37 -0.26
C PHE A 319 -1.48 -6.13 1.06
N GLY A 320 -0.51 -7.00 1.28
CA GLY A 320 -0.28 -7.65 2.56
C GLY A 320 1.20 -7.90 2.77
N GLU A 321 1.53 -8.38 3.95
CA GLU A 321 2.90 -8.71 4.31
C GLU A 321 3.01 -10.07 4.98
N ARG A 322 4.18 -10.68 4.84
CA ARG A 322 4.55 -11.86 5.62
C ARG A 322 5.74 -11.54 6.51
N ALA A 323 5.61 -11.68 7.81
CA ALA A 323 6.71 -11.43 8.74
C ALA A 323 7.89 -12.41 8.50
N GLN A 324 7.57 -13.67 8.23
CA GLN A 324 8.50 -14.77 7.91
C GLN A 324 7.82 -15.72 6.93
N THR A 325 8.56 -16.45 6.08
CA THR A 325 7.98 -17.40 5.10
C THR A 325 7.02 -18.43 5.73
N SER A 326 7.27 -18.79 6.99
CA SER A 326 6.47 -19.70 7.82
C SER A 326 5.23 -19.08 8.47
N LYS A 327 5.09 -17.75 8.48
CA LYS A 327 3.94 -17.05 9.06
C LYS A 327 2.87 -16.78 7.99
N PRO A 328 1.58 -16.70 8.39
CA PRO A 328 0.51 -16.38 7.46
C PRO A 328 0.69 -14.98 6.86
N PHE A 329 0.13 -14.80 5.67
CA PHE A 329 0.10 -13.51 4.99
C PHE A 329 -0.92 -12.62 5.69
N GLN A 330 -0.54 -11.41 6.11
CA GLN A 330 -1.40 -10.50 6.86
C GLN A 330 -1.79 -9.31 6.01
N PHE A 331 -3.05 -8.90 6.12
CA PHE A 331 -3.57 -7.71 5.46
C PHE A 331 -3.79 -6.61 6.48
N HIS A 332 -3.39 -5.40 6.12
CA HIS A 332 -3.73 -4.25 6.96
C HIS A 332 -5.23 -3.94 6.82
N PRO A 333 -5.98 -3.73 7.93
CA PRO A 333 -7.43 -3.52 7.86
C PRO A 333 -7.86 -2.34 6.97
N LEU A 334 -7.06 -1.26 6.95
CA LEU A 334 -7.29 -0.13 6.04
C LEU A 334 -7.20 -0.51 4.55
N TRP A 335 -6.34 -1.46 4.17
CA TRP A 335 -6.30 -1.93 2.77
C TRP A 335 -7.56 -2.72 2.40
N LEU A 336 -8.07 -3.51 3.34
CA LEU A 336 -9.34 -4.23 3.14
C LEU A 336 -10.50 -3.23 3.00
N GLU A 337 -10.55 -2.18 3.83
CA GLU A 337 -11.56 -1.13 3.71
C GLU A 337 -11.44 -0.37 2.38
N CYS A 338 -10.23 0.02 1.96
CA CYS A 338 -10.01 0.63 0.64
C CYS A 338 -10.51 -0.27 -0.49
N THR A 339 -10.26 -1.58 -0.41
CA THR A 339 -10.75 -2.57 -1.39
C THR A 339 -12.28 -2.59 -1.46
N ARG A 340 -12.97 -2.58 -0.31
CA ARG A 340 -14.44 -2.51 -0.25
C ARG A 340 -15.00 -1.24 -0.87
N HIS A 341 -14.29 -0.12 -0.77
CA HIS A 341 -14.68 1.11 -1.45
C HIS A 341 -14.42 1.05 -2.95
N SER A 342 -13.26 0.56 -3.37
CA SER A 342 -12.85 0.53 -4.79
C SER A 342 -13.69 -0.42 -5.65
N MET A 343 -14.18 -1.53 -5.08
CA MET A 343 -15.07 -2.46 -5.81
C MET A 343 -16.46 -1.89 -6.10
N GLY A 344 -16.86 -0.81 -5.42
CA GLY A 344 -18.17 -0.16 -5.57
C GLY A 344 -19.36 -1.00 -5.06
N PRO A 345 -20.58 -0.44 -5.06
CA PRO A 345 -21.77 -1.10 -4.50
C PRO A 345 -22.07 -2.46 -5.16
N ASN A 346 -22.01 -2.54 -6.48
CA ASN A 346 -22.27 -3.77 -7.23
C ASN A 346 -21.22 -4.85 -6.94
N GLY A 347 -19.95 -4.46 -6.79
CA GLY A 347 -18.87 -5.37 -6.42
C GLY A 347 -19.10 -5.96 -5.04
N ARG A 348 -19.42 -5.12 -4.04
CA ARG A 348 -19.69 -5.56 -2.66
C ARG A 348 -20.81 -6.60 -2.61
N VAL A 349 -21.94 -6.33 -3.26
CA VAL A 349 -23.07 -7.28 -3.34
C VAL A 349 -22.65 -8.58 -4.03
N ARG A 350 -21.90 -8.49 -5.14
CA ARG A 350 -21.43 -9.67 -5.88
C ARG A 350 -20.51 -10.56 -5.04
N TYR A 351 -19.50 -10.00 -4.38
CA TYR A 351 -18.55 -10.78 -3.58
C TYR A 351 -19.19 -11.30 -2.29
N ALA A 352 -20.02 -10.51 -1.61
CA ALA A 352 -20.79 -10.99 -0.45
C ALA A 352 -21.65 -12.20 -0.82
N ARG A 353 -22.41 -12.10 -1.92
CA ARG A 353 -23.22 -13.20 -2.44
C ARG A 353 -22.38 -14.46 -2.69
N GLN A 354 -21.25 -14.31 -3.38
CA GLN A 354 -20.36 -15.42 -3.74
C GLN A 354 -19.79 -16.12 -2.49
N ILE A 355 -19.30 -15.34 -1.52
CA ILE A 355 -18.77 -15.87 -0.26
C ILE A 355 -19.83 -16.65 0.50
N LEU A 356 -21.02 -16.07 0.68
CA LEU A 356 -22.11 -16.74 1.40
C LEU A 356 -22.58 -18.01 0.68
N LEU A 357 -22.58 -18.04 -0.65
CA LEU A 357 -22.86 -19.27 -1.41
C LEU A 357 -21.81 -20.34 -1.14
N VAL A 358 -20.51 -20.00 -1.20
CA VAL A 358 -19.42 -20.94 -0.93
C VAL A 358 -19.51 -21.49 0.49
N CYS A 359 -19.63 -20.62 1.50
CA CYS A 359 -19.76 -21.04 2.89
C CYS A 359 -21.01 -21.92 3.10
N TYR A 360 -22.16 -21.56 2.51
CA TYR A 360 -23.37 -22.40 2.61
C TYR A 360 -23.13 -23.81 2.07
N HIS A 361 -22.50 -23.92 0.89
CA HIS A 361 -22.26 -25.22 0.28
C HIS A 361 -21.30 -26.06 1.13
N ILE A 362 -20.19 -25.48 1.59
CA ILE A 362 -19.22 -26.21 2.38
C ILE A 362 -19.82 -26.65 3.72
N ILE A 363 -20.41 -25.72 4.48
CA ILE A 363 -20.96 -26.00 5.81
C ILE A 363 -22.12 -27.01 5.72
N ILE A 364 -23.09 -26.78 4.85
CA ILE A 364 -24.34 -27.56 4.84
C ILE A 364 -24.23 -28.81 3.96
N VAL A 365 -23.63 -28.69 2.77
CA VAL A 365 -23.61 -29.78 1.79
C VAL A 365 -22.43 -30.71 2.02
N ASP A 366 -21.23 -30.17 2.20
CA ASP A 366 -20.02 -30.99 2.29
C ASP A 366 -19.77 -31.49 3.71
N HIS A 367 -19.86 -30.61 4.71
CA HIS A 367 -19.71 -30.97 6.13
C HIS A 367 -21.00 -31.55 6.74
N GLY A 368 -22.14 -31.43 6.05
CA GLY A 368 -23.41 -32.03 6.46
C GLY A 368 -24.11 -31.31 7.62
N ASN A 369 -23.75 -30.06 7.93
CA ASN A 369 -24.38 -29.29 9.00
C ASN A 369 -25.78 -28.85 8.56
N ILE A 370 -26.82 -29.40 9.19
CA ILE A 370 -28.21 -29.20 8.73
C ILE A 370 -28.69 -27.75 8.94
N ASN A 371 -28.12 -27.03 9.92
CA ASN A 371 -28.40 -25.62 10.19
C ASN A 371 -27.10 -24.88 10.52
N ILE A 372 -26.97 -23.64 10.05
CA ILE A 372 -25.86 -22.75 10.43
C ILE A 372 -26.29 -21.97 11.67
N THR A 373 -25.69 -22.27 12.82
CA THR A 373 -25.91 -21.59 14.10
C THR A 373 -24.60 -21.04 14.64
N LEU A 374 -24.66 -20.17 15.66
CA LEU A 374 -23.45 -19.62 16.30
C LEU A 374 -22.54 -20.68 16.93
N ASP A 375 -23.12 -21.79 17.40
CA ASP A 375 -22.42 -22.89 18.07
C ASP A 375 -21.86 -23.93 17.09
N CYS A 376 -22.04 -23.72 15.78
CA CYS A 376 -21.49 -24.60 14.76
C CYS A 376 -19.96 -24.50 14.77
N ASP A 377 -19.30 -25.60 15.10
CA ASP A 377 -17.84 -25.72 15.07
C ASP A 377 -17.38 -25.99 13.63
N ASP A 378 -17.32 -24.92 12.84
CA ASP A 378 -16.96 -24.97 11.41
C ASP A 378 -15.99 -23.83 11.06
N SER A 379 -14.90 -24.17 10.38
CA SER A 379 -13.84 -23.23 9.99
C SER A 379 -14.33 -22.14 9.04
N PHE A 380 -15.45 -22.32 8.34
CA PHE A 380 -16.04 -21.32 7.45
C PHE A 380 -16.99 -20.34 8.16
N LEU A 381 -17.41 -20.63 9.39
CA LEU A 381 -18.33 -19.76 10.13
C LEU A 381 -17.77 -18.35 10.41
N PRO A 382 -16.48 -18.17 10.76
CA PRO A 382 -15.89 -16.83 10.90
C PRO A 382 -16.01 -15.98 9.63
N HIS A 383 -15.86 -16.59 8.45
CA HIS A 383 -16.01 -15.88 7.17
C HIS A 383 -17.46 -15.41 6.94
N VAL A 384 -18.46 -16.21 7.34
CA VAL A 384 -19.88 -15.81 7.29
C VAL A 384 -20.13 -14.61 8.20
N LYS A 385 -19.70 -14.69 9.48
CA LYS A 385 -19.85 -13.60 10.46
C LYS A 385 -19.23 -12.30 9.95
N LYS A 386 -17.99 -12.37 9.44
CA LYS A 386 -17.27 -11.22 8.89
C LYS A 386 -17.98 -10.64 7.67
N CYS A 387 -18.39 -11.47 6.72
CA CYS A 387 -19.08 -11.04 5.50
C CYS A 387 -20.41 -10.31 5.81
N LEU A 388 -21.21 -10.84 6.73
CA LEU A 388 -22.47 -10.23 7.16
C LEU A 388 -22.26 -8.92 7.92
N SER A 389 -21.24 -8.86 8.79
CA SER A 389 -20.85 -7.64 9.49
C SER A 389 -20.43 -6.53 8.50
N ILE A 390 -19.66 -6.88 7.47
CA ILE A 390 -19.29 -5.95 6.40
C ILE A 390 -20.52 -5.51 5.58
N CYS A 391 -21.44 -6.43 5.26
CA CYS A 391 -22.68 -6.06 4.58
C CYS A 391 -23.45 -5.01 5.40
N LYS A 392 -23.59 -5.22 6.71
CA LYS A 392 -24.23 -4.27 7.62
C LYS A 392 -23.50 -2.91 7.64
N SER A 393 -22.16 -2.89 7.69
CA SER A 393 -21.37 -1.66 7.74
C SER A 393 -21.41 -0.84 6.44
N PHE A 394 -21.87 -1.45 5.33
CA PHE A 394 -22.13 -0.82 4.04
C PHE A 394 -23.63 -0.72 3.70
N ARG A 395 -24.51 -0.99 4.68
CA ARG A 395 -25.98 -0.94 4.53
C ARG A 395 -26.53 -1.85 3.42
N ILE A 396 -25.95 -3.03 3.27
CA ILE A 396 -26.39 -4.09 2.36
C ILE A 396 -27.20 -5.10 3.18
N GLY A 397 -28.49 -5.22 2.89
CA GLY A 397 -29.36 -6.24 3.48
C GLY A 397 -29.22 -7.59 2.78
N LEU A 398 -29.62 -8.68 3.45
CA LEU A 398 -29.64 -10.02 2.85
C LEU A 398 -30.49 -10.09 1.56
N ASP A 399 -31.55 -9.29 1.48
CA ASP A 399 -32.42 -9.24 0.31
C ASP A 399 -31.74 -8.61 -0.91
N ASP A 400 -30.76 -7.71 -0.69
CA ASP A 400 -29.97 -7.10 -1.76
C ASP A 400 -29.03 -8.12 -2.43
N LEU A 401 -28.67 -9.19 -1.70
CA LEU A 401 -27.72 -10.21 -2.17
C LEU A 401 -28.33 -11.18 -3.19
N LYS A 402 -29.67 -11.20 -3.36
CA LYS A 402 -30.37 -12.06 -4.32
C LYS A 402 -29.97 -13.54 -4.20
N LEU A 403 -29.85 -14.02 -2.95
CA LEU A 403 -29.56 -15.43 -2.64
C LEU A 403 -30.76 -16.32 -2.99
N CYS A 404 -30.52 -17.58 -3.34
CA CYS A 404 -31.60 -18.53 -3.57
C CYS A 404 -32.33 -18.87 -2.26
N GLY A 405 -33.60 -19.28 -2.33
CA GLY A 405 -34.47 -19.35 -1.14
C GLY A 405 -33.93 -20.20 0.01
N LYS A 406 -33.20 -21.30 -0.27
CA LYS A 406 -32.58 -22.14 0.77
C LYS A 406 -31.43 -21.44 1.48
N VAL A 407 -30.55 -20.81 0.70
CA VAL A 407 -29.37 -20.08 1.20
C VAL A 407 -29.80 -18.84 1.98
N LEU A 408 -30.76 -18.09 1.44
CA LEU A 408 -31.33 -16.92 2.11
C LEU A 408 -31.96 -17.29 3.46
N LYS A 409 -32.71 -18.40 3.51
CA LYS A 409 -33.29 -18.89 4.76
C LYS A 409 -32.22 -19.24 5.78
N ALA A 410 -31.19 -20.00 5.40
CA ALA A 410 -30.12 -20.39 6.31
C ALA A 410 -29.44 -19.18 6.98
N PHE A 411 -29.11 -18.13 6.22
CA PHE A 411 -28.46 -16.94 6.78
C PHE A 411 -29.41 -15.98 7.50
N ARG A 412 -30.71 -15.99 7.20
CA ARG A 412 -31.71 -15.29 8.03
C ARG A 412 -31.85 -15.95 9.39
N ASP A 413 -31.95 -17.28 9.40
CA ASP A 413 -32.03 -18.05 10.64
C ASP A 413 -30.77 -17.83 11.49
N PHE A 414 -29.60 -17.77 10.86
CA PHE A 414 -28.33 -17.41 11.51
C PHE A 414 -28.35 -16.00 12.14
N GLN A 415 -28.80 -14.97 11.42
CA GLN A 415 -28.90 -13.60 11.94
C GLN A 415 -29.90 -13.42 13.08
N LEU A 416 -30.87 -14.31 13.23
CA LEU A 416 -31.83 -14.27 14.35
C LEU A 416 -31.25 -14.87 15.64
N THR A 417 -30.14 -15.61 15.53
CA THR A 417 -29.45 -16.23 16.66
C THR A 417 -28.23 -15.45 17.15
N ASP A 418 -27.77 -14.46 16.37
CA ASP A 418 -26.69 -13.50 16.66
C ASP A 418 -27.28 -12.17 17.16
#